data_AF-A0A639YSA5-F1
#
_entry.id   AF-A0A639YSA5-F1
#
_cell.length_a   1.000
_cell.length_b   1.000
_cell.length_c   1.000
_cell.angle_alpha   90.00
_cell.angle_beta   90.00
_cell.angle_gamma   90.00
#
_symmetry.space_group_name_H-M   'P 1'
#
loop_
_entity.id
_entity.type
_entity.pdbx_description
1 polymer ?
#
loop_
_entity_poly.entity_id
_entity_poly.type
_entity_poly.pdbx_seq_one_letter_code
_entity_poly.pdbx_strand_id
1 'polypeptide(L)' 'MKSIIPIYPNNDIMSDIISGWYFGFIIRGGQFFVKVMKNGEVKAGINKNGTSGVTEVKCKVIKP' A
#
# COMPACT_ATOMS: atom_id res chain seq x y z
N MET A 1 -9.13 -8.99 2.76
CA MET A 1 -8.48 -7.71 3.07
C MET A 1 -8.36 -7.64 4.59
N LYS A 2 -7.17 -7.37 5.14
CA LYS A 2 -6.95 -7.33 6.59
C LYS A 2 -6.88 -5.92 7.14
N SER A 3 -6.41 -4.96 6.34
CA SER A 3 -6.33 -3.57 6.76
C SER A 3 -6.54 -2.62 5.59
N ILE A 4 -7.17 -1.50 5.90
CA ILE A 4 -7.20 -0.29 5.09
C ILE A 4 -6.62 0.80 5.98
N ILE A 5 -5.51 1.38 5.57
CA ILE A 5 -4.79 2.37 6.39
C ILE A 5 -4.62 3.64 5.55
N PRO A 6 -5.10 4.81 6.03
CA PRO A 6 -4.84 6.07 5.37
C PRO A 6 -3.34 6.41 5.43
N ILE A 7 -2.83 6.98 4.35
CA ILE A 7 -1.47 7.51 4.26
C ILE A 7 -1.57 9.02 4.37
N TYR A 8 -0.92 9.57 5.40
CA TYR A 8 -0.92 11.00 5.66
C TYR A 8 0.34 11.67 5.10
N PRO A 9 0.26 12.95 4.69
CA PRO A 9 1.44 13.70 4.24
C PRO A 9 2.47 13.75 5.36
N ASN A 10 3.75 13.50 5.03
CA ASN A 10 4.87 13.51 5.98
C ASN A 10 4.65 12.63 7.23
N ASN A 11 3.81 11.60 7.14
CA ASN A 11 3.39 10.75 8.26
C ASN A 11 2.68 11.50 9.41
N ASP A 12 2.12 12.69 9.14
CA ASP A 12 1.35 13.45 10.12
C ASP A 12 -0.06 12.86 10.27
N ILE A 13 -0.23 11.98 11.26
CA ILE A 13 -1.50 11.29 11.53
C ILE A 13 -2.65 12.22 11.94
N MET A 14 -2.35 13.47 12.34
CA MET A 14 -3.34 14.47 12.71
C MET A 14 -3.76 15.34 11.52
N SER A 15 -3.19 15.11 10.34
CA SER A 15 -3.54 15.86 9.14
C SER A 15 -5.00 15.62 8.74
N ASP A 16 -5.72 16.69 8.46
CA ASP A 16 -7.06 16.64 7.84
C ASP A 16 -7.02 16.15 6.38
N ILE A 17 -5.81 15.96 5.82
CA ILE A 17 -5.59 15.57 4.43
C ILE A 17 -5.07 14.14 4.35
N ILE A 18 -5.75 13.31 3.55
CA ILE A 18 -5.27 11.97 3.19
C ILE A 18 -4.52 12.05 1.85
N SER A 19 -3.26 11.60 1.85
CA SER A 19 -2.37 11.53 0.68
C SER A 19 -2.47 10.22 -0.10
N GLY A 20 -3.07 9.19 0.49
CA GLY A 20 -3.27 7.91 -0.17
C GLY A 20 -3.86 6.86 0.76
N TRP A 21 -3.94 5.64 0.26
CA TRP A 21 -4.45 4.49 0.99
C TRP A 21 -3.54 3.29 0.80
N TYR A 22 -3.36 2.55 1.89
CA TYR A 22 -2.72 1.24 1.91
C TYR A 22 -3.79 0.16 2.10
N PHE A 23 -3.81 -0.82 1.22
CA PHE A 23 -4.69 -1.98 1.27
C PHE A 23 -3.85 -3.23 1.51
N GLY A 24 -3.98 -3.82 2.70
CA GLY A 24 -3.21 -4.99 3.12
C GLY A 24 -4.02 -6.29 3.02
N PHE A 25 -3.39 -7.34 2.51
CA PHE A 25 -3.95 -8.69 2.39
C PHE A 25 -2.97 -9.70 2.97
N ILE A 26 -3.39 -10.47 3.97
CA ILE A 26 -2.59 -11.62 4.40
C ILE A 26 -2.76 -12.74 3.39
N ILE A 27 -1.63 -13.32 2.99
CA ILE A 27 -1.55 -14.49 2.13
C ILE A 27 -0.70 -15.56 2.81
N ARG A 28 -0.79 -16.80 2.34
CA ARG A 28 0.09 -17.86 2.87
C ARG A 28 1.54 -17.48 2.57
N GLY A 29 2.38 -17.43 3.61
CA GLY A 29 3.80 -17.10 3.50
C GLY A 29 4.14 -15.60 3.50
N GLY A 30 3.18 -14.70 3.76
CA GLY A 30 3.48 -13.27 3.87
C GLY A 30 2.26 -12.34 3.81
N GLN A 31 2.49 -11.15 3.29
CA GLN A 31 1.48 -10.11 3.07
C GLN A 31 1.62 -9.56 1.66
N PHE A 32 0.51 -9.49 0.93
CA PHE A 32 0.39 -8.71 -0.28
C PHE A 32 -0.24 -7.36 0.07
N PHE A 33 0.13 -6.30 -0.64
CA PHE A 33 -0.50 -5.00 -0.45
C PHE A 33 -0.52 -4.16 -1.71
N VAL A 34 -1.42 -3.17 -1.70
CA VAL A 34 -1.54 -2.15 -2.74
C VAL A 34 -1.53 -0.78 -2.07
N LYS A 35 -0.71 0.14 -2.56
CA LYS A 35 -0.68 1.55 -2.20
C LYS A 35 -1.27 2.35 -3.35
N VAL A 36 -2.27 3.19 -3.05
CA VAL A 36 -2.89 4.10 -4.01
C VAL A 36 -2.70 5.52 -3.49
N MET A 37 -1.91 6.31 -4.20
CA MET A 37 -1.62 7.70 -3.84
C MET A 37 -2.60 8.65 -4.53
N LYS A 38 -2.92 9.76 -3.89
CA LYS A 38 -3.84 10.80 -4.42
C LYS A 38 -3.36 11.40 -5.74
N ASN A 39 -2.04 11.41 -5.98
CA ASN A 39 -1.44 11.85 -7.24
C ASN A 39 -1.59 10.83 -8.39
N GLY A 40 -2.31 9.72 -8.18
CA GLY A 40 -2.53 8.67 -9.18
C GLY A 40 -1.44 7.60 -9.24
N GLU A 41 -0.38 7.70 -8.43
CA GLU A 41 0.62 6.64 -8.35
C GLU A 41 0.08 5.42 -7.61
N VAL A 42 0.20 4.27 -8.24
CA VAL A 42 -0.17 2.98 -7.64
C VAL A 42 1.04 2.08 -7.59
N LYS A 43 1.25 1.45 -6.43
CA LYS A 43 2.27 0.41 -6.23
C LYS A 43 1.63 -0.83 -5.63
N ALA A 44 2.08 -1.99 -6.04
CA ALA A 44 1.75 -3.24 -5.38
C ALA A 44 3.03 -3.87 -4.84
N GLY A 45 2.94 -4.60 -3.74
CA GLY A 45 4.11 -5.26 -3.19
C GLY A 45 3.80 -6.47 -2.35
N ILE A 46 4.85 -7.24 -2.06
CA ILE A 46 4.82 -8.43 -1.23
C ILE A 46 5.88 -8.29 -0.15
N ASN A 47 5.48 -8.56 1.09
CA ASN A 47 6.37 -8.82 2.21
C ASN A 47 6.32 -10.33 2.49
N LYS A 48 7.42 -11.05 2.27
CA LYS A 48 7.49 -12.49 2.46
C LYS A 48 8.08 -12.80 3.84
N ASN A 49 7.50 -13.77 4.53
CA ASN A 49 7.97 -14.19 5.85
C ASN A 49 9.41 -14.71 5.77
N GLY A 50 10.24 -14.34 6.76
CA GLY A 50 11.64 -14.77 6.83
C GLY A 50 12.57 -14.06 5.84
N THR A 51 12.08 -13.07 5.08
CA THR A 51 12.92 -12.18 4.27
C THR A 51 12.90 -10.76 4.81
N SER A 52 14.02 -10.06 4.70
CA SER A 52 14.08 -8.63 5.05
C SER A 52 13.71 -7.78 3.83
N GLY A 53 12.92 -6.74 4.07
CA GLY A 53 12.51 -5.79 3.05
C GLY A 53 11.19 -6.14 2.36
N VAL A 54 10.83 -5.28 1.41
CA VAL A 54 9.58 -5.34 0.69
C VAL A 54 9.86 -5.20 -0.80
N THR A 55 9.34 -6.11 -1.60
CA THR A 55 9.40 -5.98 -3.06
C THR A 55 8.19 -5.20 -3.53
N GLU A 56 8.41 -4.03 -4.15
CA GLU A 56 7.36 -3.18 -4.71
C GLU A 56 7.52 -3.05 -6.22
N VAL A 57 6.38 -3.01 -6.92
CA VAL A 57 6.31 -2.72 -8.36
C VAL A 57 5.35 -1.57 -8.60
N LYS A 58 5.68 -0.70 -9.57
CA LYS A 58 4.77 0.36 -10.02
C LYS A 58 3.68 -0.27 -10.89
N CYS A 59 2.43 0.09 -10.62
CA CYS A 59 1.28 -0.43 -11.35
C CYS A 59 0.71 0.62 -12.30
N LYS A 60 0.15 0.17 -13.43
CA LYS A 60 -0.69 0.98 -14.30
C LYS A 60 -2.14 0.75 -13.92
N VAL A 61 -2.88 1.82 -13.64
CA VAL A 61 -4.32 1.74 -13.44
C VAL A 61 -5.00 1.62 -14.79
N ILE A 62 -5.80 0.58 -14.97
CA ILE A 62 -6.62 0.36 -16.16
C ILE A 62 -8.09 0.43 -15.77
N LYS A 63 -8.89 1.14 -16.56
CA LYS A 63 -10.35 1.09 -16.44
C LYS A 63 -10.79 -0.30 -16.98
N PRO A 64 -11.72 -1.00 -16.31
CA PRO A 64 -12.26 -2.26 -16.80
C PRO A 64 -12.85 -2.12 -18.21
#